data_AF-A0A0G1YNH2-F1
#
_entry.id   AF-A0A0G1YNH2-F1
#
_cell.length_a   1.000
_cell.length_b   1.000
_cell.length_c   1.000
_cell.angle_alpha   90.00
_cell.angle_beta   90.00
_cell.angle_gamma   90.00
#
_symmetry.space_group_name_H-M   'P 1'
#
loop_
_entity.id
_entity.type
_entity.pdbx_description
1 polymer ?
#
loop_
_entity_poly.entity_id
_entity_poly.type
_entity_poly.pdbx_seq_one_letter_code
_entity_poly.pdbx_strand_id
1 'polypeptide(L)'
;MIGDERVGINIVMRSLEEPIRQIAQNAGQEASVIVDTVKKNSGAFGYNAATGEFEDLVAAGIVDPTKVARSAIENAASIASLLITTEAVVTDIPEKKDDMQGGMPSGMGGMGGMDMGM
;
A
#
# COMPACT_ATOMS: atom_id res chain seq x y z
N MET A 1 25.68 16.00 5.87
CA MET A 1 24.41 15.61 6.53
C MET A 1 24.73 14.85 7.81
N ILE A 2 24.35 15.40 8.96
CA ILE A 2 24.54 14.83 10.32
C ILE A 2 23.18 14.98 11.03
N GLY A 3 22.78 14.05 11.89
CA GLY A 3 21.49 14.11 12.61
C GLY A 3 20.33 13.49 11.81
N ASP A 4 19.11 13.98 12.05
CA ASP A 4 17.86 13.37 11.58
C ASP A 4 17.75 13.25 10.06
N GLU A 5 18.33 14.18 9.31
CA GLU A 5 18.40 14.10 7.84
C GLU A 5 19.11 12.82 7.36
N ARG A 6 20.18 12.41 8.05
CA ARG A 6 20.91 11.17 7.72
C ARG A 6 20.05 9.95 8.00
N VAL A 7 19.26 9.98 9.07
CA VAL A 7 18.30 8.92 9.39
C VAL A 7 17.25 8.82 8.29
N GLY A 8 16.68 9.95 7.85
CA GLY A 8 15.73 10.01 6.74
C GLY A 8 16.29 9.41 5.44
N ILE A 9 17.52 9.76 5.08
CA ILE A 9 18.20 9.19 3.90
C ILE A 9 18.34 7.68 4.03
N ASN A 10 18.76 7.18 5.20
CA ASN A 10 18.91 5.75 5.42
C ASN A 10 17.57 5.00 5.32
N ILE A 11 16.47 5.61 5.77
CA ILE A 11 15.11 5.05 5.62
C ILE A 11 14.75 4.93 4.14
N VAL A 12 14.96 5.99 3.35
CA VAL A 12 14.69 5.97 1.91
C VAL A 12 15.57 4.95 1.19
N MET A 13 16.87 4.93 1.46
CA MET A 13 17.79 3.97 0.84
C MET A 13 17.39 2.53 1.11
N ARG A 14 16.96 2.23 2.34
CA ARG A 14 16.48 0.89 2.71
C ARG A 14 15.15 0.56 2.04
N SER A 15 14.22 1.51 1.93
CA SER A 15 12.90 1.24 1.33
C SER A 15 12.97 0.90 -0.15
N LEU A 16 13.99 1.38 -0.87
CA LEU A 16 14.23 1.03 -2.28
C LEU A 16 14.54 -0.46 -2.49
N GLU A 17 14.89 -1.22 -1.44
CA GLU A 17 15.11 -2.66 -1.51
C GLU A 17 13.80 -3.47 -1.44
N GLU A 18 12.72 -2.87 -0.95
CA GLU A 18 11.46 -3.57 -0.70
C GLU A 18 10.76 -4.08 -1.97
N PRO A 19 10.75 -3.36 -3.12
CA PRO A 19 10.15 -3.89 -4.34
C PRO A 19 10.76 -5.21 -4.80
N ILE A 20 12.10 -5.30 -4.85
CA ILE A 20 12.78 -6.53 -5.26
C ILE A 20 12.64 -7.63 -4.19
N ARG A 21 12.61 -7.27 -2.89
CA ARG A 21 12.34 -8.22 -1.81
C ARG A 21 10.96 -8.86 -1.99
N GLN A 22 9.94 -8.07 -2.28
CA GLN A 22 8.58 -8.56 -2.50
C GLN A 22 8.51 -9.46 -3.75
N ILE A 23 9.19 -9.09 -4.84
CA ILE A 23 9.27 -9.91 -6.06
C ILE A 23 9.90 -11.28 -5.76
N ALA A 24 11.04 -11.29 -5.05
CA ALA A 24 11.73 -12.53 -4.66
C ALA A 24 10.86 -13.42 -3.76
N GLN A 25 10.17 -12.85 -2.78
CA GLN A 25 9.24 -13.59 -1.91
C GLN A 25 8.07 -14.17 -2.71
N ASN A 26 7.50 -13.41 -3.63
CA ASN A 26 6.42 -13.89 -4.51
C ASN A 26 6.90 -15.02 -5.43
N ALA A 27 8.17 -15.05 -5.78
CA ALA A 27 8.82 -16.13 -6.52
C ALA A 27 9.27 -17.32 -5.62
N GLY A 28 8.94 -17.30 -4.33
CA GLY A 28 9.26 -18.36 -3.38
C GLY A 28 10.73 -18.46 -2.99
N GLN A 29 11.52 -17.39 -3.21
CA GLN A 29 12.95 -17.37 -2.94
C GLN A 29 13.31 -16.69 -1.61
N GLU A 30 14.53 -16.94 -1.12
CA GLU A 30 15.08 -16.20 0.01
C GLU A 30 15.49 -14.79 -0.45
N ALA A 31 14.70 -13.81 -0.05
CA ALA A 31 14.82 -12.46 -0.56
C ALA A 31 16.04 -11.70 -0.05
N SER A 32 16.58 -12.03 1.12
CA SER A 32 17.74 -11.35 1.69
C SER A 32 19.01 -11.61 0.87
N VAL A 33 19.19 -12.85 0.39
CA VAL A 33 20.26 -13.27 -0.50
C VAL A 33 20.14 -12.55 -1.83
N ILE A 34 18.95 -12.53 -2.44
CA ILE A 34 18.73 -11.86 -3.72
C ILE A 34 19.03 -10.36 -3.63
N VAL A 35 18.49 -9.68 -2.63
CA VAL A 35 18.73 -8.25 -2.39
C VAL A 35 20.22 -7.97 -2.22
N ASP A 36 20.90 -8.73 -1.37
CA ASP A 36 22.34 -8.53 -1.09
C ASP A 36 23.21 -8.78 -2.35
N THR A 37 22.88 -9.80 -3.14
CA THR A 37 23.58 -10.08 -4.41
C THR A 37 23.40 -8.94 -5.41
N VAL A 38 22.18 -8.43 -5.61
CA VAL A 38 21.94 -7.32 -6.55
C VAL A 38 22.63 -6.04 -6.08
N LYS A 39 22.59 -5.72 -4.77
CA LYS A 39 23.24 -4.52 -4.20
C LYS A 39 24.76 -4.50 -4.36
N LYS A 40 25.41 -5.66 -4.40
CA LYS A 40 26.87 -5.78 -4.61
C LYS A 40 27.29 -5.58 -6.07
N ASN A 41 26.33 -5.54 -6.99
CA ASN A 41 26.54 -5.36 -8.41
C ASN A 41 26.04 -3.97 -8.85
N SER A 42 26.15 -3.67 -10.15
CA SER A 42 25.80 -2.36 -10.69
C SER A 42 25.23 -2.46 -12.10
N GLY A 43 24.69 -1.37 -12.61
CA GLY A 43 24.11 -1.31 -13.95
C GLY A 43 22.80 -2.11 -14.04
N ALA A 44 22.64 -2.86 -15.13
CA ALA A 44 21.43 -3.64 -15.43
C ALA A 44 21.42 -5.03 -14.80
N PHE A 45 22.45 -5.40 -14.02
CA PHE A 45 22.48 -6.68 -13.31
C PHE A 45 21.33 -6.76 -12.30
N GLY A 46 20.54 -7.83 -12.38
CA GLY A 46 19.43 -8.06 -11.47
C GLY A 46 19.00 -9.52 -11.43
N TYR A 47 17.92 -9.76 -10.70
CA TYR A 47 17.34 -11.10 -10.54
C TYR A 47 16.09 -11.23 -11.41
N ASN A 48 16.12 -12.17 -12.36
CA ASN A 48 14.96 -12.51 -13.18
C ASN A 48 14.08 -13.50 -12.42
N ALA A 49 12.96 -13.02 -11.88
CA ALA A 49 12.03 -13.85 -11.10
C ALA A 49 11.24 -14.87 -11.94
N ALA A 50 11.22 -14.74 -13.28
CA ALA A 50 10.56 -15.71 -14.15
C ALA A 50 11.42 -16.96 -14.39
N THR A 51 12.75 -16.81 -14.42
CA THR A 51 13.70 -17.91 -14.68
C THR A 51 14.47 -18.35 -13.42
N GLY A 52 14.58 -17.47 -12.44
CA GLY A 52 15.38 -17.69 -11.23
C GLY A 52 16.86 -17.34 -11.38
N GLU A 53 17.26 -16.67 -12.46
CA GLU A 53 18.66 -16.40 -12.79
C GLU A 53 19.07 -14.96 -12.49
N PHE A 54 20.37 -14.76 -12.25
CA PHE A 54 20.97 -13.43 -12.18
C PHE A 54 21.59 -13.08 -13.53
N GLU A 55 21.11 -12.01 -14.14
CA GLU A 55 21.50 -11.64 -15.50
C GLU A 55 21.34 -10.13 -15.74
N ASP A 56 21.70 -9.69 -16.95
CA ASP A 56 21.39 -8.34 -17.41
C ASP A 56 19.90 -8.26 -17.76
N LEU A 57 19.12 -7.57 -16.92
CA LEU A 57 17.67 -7.49 -17.06
C LEU A 57 17.25 -6.72 -18.32
N VAL A 58 18.07 -5.78 -18.79
CA VAL A 58 17.80 -5.03 -20.01
C VAL A 58 17.97 -5.94 -21.23
N ALA A 59 19.05 -6.75 -21.26
CA ALA A 59 19.27 -7.75 -22.30
C ALA A 59 18.18 -8.85 -22.27
N ALA A 60 17.67 -9.20 -21.10
CA ALA A 60 16.55 -10.13 -20.91
C ALA A 60 15.17 -9.52 -21.29
N GLY A 61 15.11 -8.22 -21.63
CA GLY A 61 13.89 -7.52 -22.01
C GLY A 61 12.99 -7.11 -20.85
N ILE A 62 13.48 -7.20 -19.61
CA ILE A 62 12.78 -6.77 -18.39
C ILE A 62 13.15 -5.30 -18.13
N VAL A 63 12.32 -4.40 -18.63
CA VAL A 63 12.58 -2.96 -18.59
C VAL A 63 11.38 -2.18 -18.06
N ASP A 64 11.65 -1.25 -17.14
CA ASP A 64 10.67 -0.30 -16.65
C ASP A 64 10.92 1.10 -17.24
N PRO A 65 9.88 1.80 -17.73
CA PRO A 65 10.04 3.19 -18.15
C PRO A 65 10.49 4.06 -16.98
N THR A 66 11.44 4.98 -17.23
CA THR A 66 11.98 5.88 -16.19
C THR A 66 10.89 6.66 -15.44
N LYS A 67 9.81 7.05 -16.14
CA LYS A 67 8.67 7.74 -15.53
C LYS A 67 7.98 6.88 -14.47
N VAL A 68 7.84 5.58 -14.69
CA VAL A 68 7.15 4.66 -13.78
C VAL A 68 7.93 4.58 -12.47
N ALA A 69 9.21 4.23 -12.51
CA ALA A 69 10.05 4.13 -11.32
C ALA A 69 10.10 5.46 -10.53
N ARG A 70 10.32 6.59 -11.22
CA ARG A 70 10.38 7.91 -10.57
C ARG A 70 9.04 8.27 -9.90
N SER A 71 7.95 8.19 -10.65
CA SER A 71 6.63 8.59 -10.12
C SER A 71 6.14 7.70 -8.98
N ALA A 72 6.48 6.41 -9.00
CA ALA A 72 6.16 5.50 -7.90
C ALA A 72 6.83 5.95 -6.58
N ILE A 73 8.12 6.27 -6.64
CA ILE A 73 8.88 6.72 -5.46
C ILE A 73 8.39 8.10 -4.98
N GLU A 74 8.19 9.05 -5.90
CA GLU A 74 7.71 10.40 -5.57
C GLU A 74 6.33 10.36 -4.88
N ASN A 75 5.39 9.59 -5.42
CA ASN A 75 4.06 9.46 -4.85
C ASN A 75 4.08 8.74 -3.50
N ALA A 76 4.88 7.68 -3.37
CA ALA A 76 5.03 6.94 -2.11
C ALA A 76 5.64 7.83 -1.01
N ALA A 77 6.69 8.58 -1.34
CA ALA A 77 7.31 9.53 -0.43
C ALA A 77 6.32 10.63 -0.02
N SER A 78 5.52 11.15 -0.96
CA SER A 78 4.51 12.17 -0.67
C SER A 78 3.47 11.70 0.36
N ILE A 79 2.92 10.50 0.20
CA ILE A 79 1.97 9.93 1.17
C ILE A 79 2.65 9.63 2.50
N ALA A 80 3.86 9.07 2.49
CA ALA A 80 4.61 8.79 3.71
C ALA A 80 4.88 10.08 4.52
N SER A 81 5.31 11.15 3.86
CA SER A 81 5.54 12.45 4.50
C SER A 81 4.26 13.05 5.08
N LEU A 82 3.14 12.97 4.34
CA LEU A 82 1.83 13.39 4.84
C LEU A 82 1.47 12.62 6.12
N LEU A 83 1.56 11.29 6.11
CA LEU A 83 1.20 10.45 7.26
C LEU A 83 2.11 10.68 8.47
N ILE A 84 3.42 10.75 8.27
CA ILE A 84 4.41 10.93 9.36
C ILE A 84 4.22 12.28 10.08
N THR A 85 3.73 13.30 9.38
CA THR A 85 3.49 14.63 9.94
C THR A 85 2.04 14.85 10.41
N THR A 86 1.19 13.83 10.29
CA THR A 86 -0.21 13.89 10.71
C THR A 86 -0.32 13.48 12.18
N GLU A 87 -0.60 14.45 13.05
CA GLU A 87 -0.72 14.24 14.51
C GLU A 87 -2.09 13.70 14.94
N ALA A 88 -3.14 13.91 14.14
CA ALA A 88 -4.49 13.47 14.48
C ALA A 88 -5.31 13.11 13.24
N VAL A 89 -6.14 12.07 13.37
CA VAL A 89 -7.14 11.67 12.37
C VAL A 89 -8.51 11.66 13.06
N VAL A 90 -9.47 12.39 12.50
CA VAL A 90 -10.85 12.45 12.99
C VAL A 90 -11.72 11.64 12.03
N THR A 91 -12.53 10.75 12.58
CA THR A 91 -13.45 9.89 11.82
C THR A 91 -14.87 10.06 12.33
N ASP A 92 -15.85 9.89 11.44
CA ASP A 92 -17.25 9.83 11.84
C ASP A 92 -17.54 8.59 12.72
N ILE A 93 -18.54 8.71 13.57
CA ILE A 93 -19.01 7.59 14.39
C ILE A 93 -19.65 6.54 13.46
N PRO A 94 -19.34 5.25 13.57
CA PRO A 94 -19.97 4.22 12.75
C PRO A 94 -21.49 4.31 12.82
N GLU A 95 -22.12 4.47 11.66
CA GLU A 95 -23.58 4.45 11.58
C GLU A 95 -24.07 3.06 12.00
N LYS A 96 -25.05 3.02 12.92
CA LYS A 96 -25.81 1.80 13.14
C LYS A 96 -26.59 1.55 11.87
N LYS A 97 -26.24 0.50 11.13
CA LYS A 97 -27.15 -0.05 10.13
C LYS A 97 -28.37 -0.54 10.90
N ASP A 98 -29.51 0.10 10.71
CA ASP A 98 -30.77 -0.48 11.14
C ASP A 98 -30.89 -1.84 10.43
N ASP A 99 -30.86 -2.92 11.20
CA ASP A 99 -31.24 -4.25 10.74
C ASP A 99 -32.76 -4.24 10.45
N MET A 100 -33.19 -3.49 9.44
CA MET A 100 -34.51 -3.62 8.83
C MET A 100 -34.46 -4.72 7.77
N GLN A 101 -34.09 -5.94 8.18
CA GLN A 101 -34.33 -7.14 7.40
C GLN A 101 -35.25 -8.09 8.17
N GLY A 102 -36.53 -8.04 7.80
CA GLY A 102 -37.39 -9.23 7.75
C GLY A 102 -38.36 -9.42 8.91
N GLY A 103 -39.62 -9.01 8.70
CA GLY A 103 -40.75 -9.48 9.50
C GLY A 103 -42.03 -8.69 9.22
N MET A 104 -42.98 -9.30 8.53
CA MET A 104 -44.25 -8.73 8.04
C MET A 104 -45.09 -7.96 9.10
N PRO A 105 -45.89 -6.96 8.69
CA PRO A 105 -46.95 -6.42 9.53
C PRO A 105 -48.17 -7.37 9.52
N SER A 106 -48.32 -8.18 10.56
CA SER A 106 -49.54 -8.94 10.82
C SER A 106 -50.12 -8.56 12.18
N GLY A 107 -51.22 -7.81 12.15
CA GLY A 107 -52.29 -7.95 13.13
C GLY A 107 -52.51 -6.80 14.11
N MET A 108 -53.79 -6.43 14.23
CA MET A 108 -54.44 -5.57 15.23
C MET A 108 -54.19 -4.06 15.06
N GLY A 109 -55.16 -3.20 14.72
CA GLY A 109 -56.61 -3.32 14.82
C GLY A 109 -57.15 -2.16 15.68
N GLY A 110 -57.89 -1.25 15.05
CA GLY A 110 -58.99 -0.52 15.69
C GLY A 110 -58.73 0.89 16.25
N MET A 111 -59.74 1.75 16.01
CA MET A 111 -59.99 3.09 16.58
C MET A 111 -59.09 4.22 16.07
N GLY A 112 -59.52 5.21 15.30
CA GLY A 112 -60.85 5.80 15.16
C GLY A 112 -60.87 7.19 15.81
N GLY A 113 -61.04 8.24 15.00
CA GLY A 113 -61.59 9.53 15.44
C GLY A 113 -60.62 10.70 15.57
N MET A 114 -60.96 11.77 14.84
CA MET A 114 -60.73 13.21 15.07
C MET A 114 -60.07 13.61 16.42
N ASP A 115 -59.15 14.59 16.40
CA ASP A 115 -59.50 15.99 16.67
C ASP A 115 -58.30 16.94 16.49
N MET A 116 -58.66 18.19 16.25
CA MET A 116 -57.96 19.41 15.90
C MET A 116 -57.05 19.98 17.02
N GLY A 117 -55.97 20.64 16.61
CA GLY A 117 -55.51 21.90 17.23
C GLY A 117 -54.56 21.83 18.43
N MET A 118 -53.29 22.17 18.20
CA MET A 118 -52.63 23.41 18.66
C MET A 118 -51.20 23.49 18.12
#